data_AF-A0AAN4ZHP8-F1
#
_entry.id   AF-A0AAN4ZHP8-F1
#
_cell.length_a   1.000
_cell.length_b   1.000
_cell.length_c   1.000
_cell.angle_alpha   90.00
_cell.angle_beta   90.00
_cell.angle_gamma   90.00
#
_symmetry.space_group_name_H-M   'P 1'
#
loop_
_entity.id
_entity.type
_entity.pdbx_description
1 polymer ?
#
loop_
_entity_poly.entity_id
_entity_poly.type
_entity_poly.pdbx_seq_one_letter_code
_entity_poly.pdbx_strand_id
1 'polypeptide(L)'
;FIRPCFDLPMDLLALPESFLLKLMRIMARKDRNRLRQTSRNFEKLVAESDAGHFDYCKITYYDFPREKSSEPVLIIHIDEETFSEIEITNDGLKRFLEFSSRIFKTISMNEVRLELADYIFPLDFLRQFLSKFDVELLSFVTYSDIQLEKSRSIIVNFPKSKYSLRTYFHPEYERILSLPPMEDLKILSAHPENLPMTSESFLK
;
A
#
# COMPACT_ATOMS: atom_id res chain seq x y z
N PHE A 1 21.65 44.11 35.56
CA PHE A 1 21.35 42.68 35.38
C PHE A 1 20.17 42.55 34.42
N ILE A 2 20.44 42.27 33.14
CA ILE A 2 19.42 41.96 32.15
C ILE A 2 19.17 40.45 32.26
N ARG A 3 17.97 40.04 32.70
CA ARG A 3 17.58 38.63 32.64
C ARG A 3 17.36 38.26 31.17
N PRO A 4 17.99 37.18 30.66
CA PRO A 4 17.61 36.65 29.36
C PRO A 4 16.14 36.24 29.43
N CYS A 5 15.30 36.89 28.62
CA CYS A 5 13.91 36.50 28.42
C CYS A 5 13.92 35.37 27.38
N PHE A 6 14.30 34.18 27.81
CA PHE A 6 14.08 32.96 27.06
C PHE A 6 13.15 32.07 27.90
N ASP A 7 12.38 31.23 27.23
CA ASP A 7 11.54 30.17 27.80
C ASP A 7 10.05 30.51 27.94
N LEU A 8 9.47 31.21 26.95
CA LEU A 8 8.11 30.86 26.57
C LEU A 8 8.19 29.69 25.59
N PRO A 9 7.61 28.51 25.90
CA PRO A 9 7.56 27.40 24.97
C PRO A 9 6.87 27.85 23.69
N MET A 10 7.56 27.73 22.56
CA MET A 10 7.01 28.08 21.27
C MET A 10 5.87 27.12 20.95
N ASP A 11 4.64 27.63 20.88
CA ASP A 11 3.50 26.86 20.40
C ASP A 11 3.59 26.75 18.87
N LEU A 12 4.11 25.62 18.39
CA LEU A 12 4.25 25.34 16.96
C LEU A 12 2.89 25.45 16.25
N LEU A 13 1.79 25.07 16.89
CA LEU A 13 0.46 25.11 16.30
C LEU A 13 -0.13 26.53 16.20
N ALA A 14 0.48 27.52 16.86
CA ALA A 14 0.12 28.92 16.73
C ALA A 14 0.73 29.58 15.47
N LEU A 15 1.58 28.87 14.71
CA LEU A 15 2.13 29.37 13.46
C LEU A 15 1.06 29.42 12.35
N PRO A 16 1.21 30.31 11.34
CA PRO A 16 0.31 30.35 10.20
C PRO A 16 0.22 29.00 9.48
N GLU A 17 -0.99 28.62 9.08
CA GLU A 17 -1.26 27.35 8.40
C GLU A 17 -0.36 27.13 7.17
N SER A 18 -0.18 28.15 6.32
CA SER A 18 0.69 28.08 5.14
C SER A 18 2.15 27.74 5.47
N PHE A 19 2.65 28.13 6.65
CA PHE A 19 3.98 27.76 7.12
C PHE A 19 4.00 26.31 7.59
N LEU A 20 3.00 25.91 8.38
CA LEU A 20 2.86 24.54 8.87
C LEU A 20 2.76 23.53 7.72
N LEU A 21 1.99 23.84 6.67
CA LEU A 21 1.88 23.02 5.46
C LEU A 21 3.22 22.90 4.72
N LYS A 22 3.98 24.00 4.59
CA LYS A 22 5.33 23.98 4.01
C LYS A 22 6.30 23.15 4.84
N LEU A 23 6.23 23.28 6.17
CA LEU A 23 7.03 22.48 7.09
C LEU A 23 6.71 20.99 6.92
N MET A 24 5.43 20.61 6.86
CA MET A 24 5.05 19.21 6.64
C MET A 24 5.61 18.67 5.31
N ARG A 25 5.62 19.47 4.25
CA ARG A 25 6.15 19.04 2.95
C ARG A 25 7.65 18.73 2.95
N ILE A 26 8.43 19.40 3.79
CA ILE A 26 9.89 19.18 3.88
C ILE A 26 10.26 18.15 4.96
N MET A 27 9.34 17.81 5.86
CA MET A 27 9.58 16.83 6.91
C MET A 27 9.65 15.42 6.35
N ALA A 28 10.66 14.67 6.80
CA ALA A 28 10.77 13.25 6.54
C ALA A 28 9.49 12.52 6.97
N ARG A 29 9.09 11.52 6.19
CA ARG A 29 7.84 10.79 6.39
C ARG A 29 7.74 10.17 7.79
N LYS A 30 8.85 9.59 8.28
CA LYS A 30 8.95 9.04 9.63
C LYS A 30 8.61 10.07 10.72
N ASP A 31 9.07 11.30 10.56
CA ASP A 31 8.83 12.37 11.53
C ASP A 31 7.41 12.91 11.44
N ARG A 32 6.83 13.00 10.23
CA ARG A 32 5.40 13.29 10.06
C ARG A 32 4.53 12.24 10.74
N ASN A 33 4.86 10.96 10.59
CA ASN A 33 4.14 9.87 11.25
C ASN A 33 4.23 9.97 12.78
N ARG A 34 5.41 10.26 13.33
CA ARG A 34 5.59 10.53 14.76
C ARG A 34 4.76 11.73 15.20
N LEU A 35 4.79 12.82 14.43
CA LEU A 35 4.07 14.04 14.74
C LEU A 35 2.55 13.80 14.82
N ARG A 36 1.97 13.01 13.89
CA ARG A 36 0.56 12.61 13.95
C ARG A 36 0.17 11.91 15.25
N GLN A 37 1.09 11.11 15.80
CA GLN A 37 0.85 10.35 17.02
C GLN A 37 0.89 11.21 18.29
N THR A 38 1.38 12.46 18.20
CA THR A 38 1.52 13.33 19.38
C THR A 38 0.20 13.97 19.83
N SER A 39 -0.64 14.44 18.91
CA SER A 39 -1.93 15.08 19.24
C SER A 39 -2.91 15.07 18.06
N ARG A 40 -4.21 15.22 18.34
CA ARG A 40 -5.26 15.34 17.29
C ARG A 40 -5.05 16.55 16.38
N ASN A 41 -4.47 17.64 16.89
CA ASN A 41 -4.20 18.82 16.08
C ASN A 41 -3.08 18.55 15.06
N PHE A 42 -2.03 17.84 15.47
CA PHE A 42 -0.98 17.41 14.55
C PHE A 42 -1.45 16.32 13.59
N GLU A 43 -2.31 15.41 14.03
CA GLU A 43 -2.96 14.44 13.15
C GLU A 43 -3.71 15.15 12.02
N LYS A 44 -4.54 16.15 12.37
CA LYS A 44 -5.28 16.96 11.41
C LYS A 44 -4.36 17.73 10.47
N LEU A 45 -3.36 18.44 11.02
CA LEU A 45 -2.41 19.22 10.24
C LEU A 45 -1.66 18.36 9.21
N VAL A 46 -1.16 17.20 9.62
CA VAL A 46 -0.45 16.30 8.71
C VAL A 46 -1.42 15.77 7.66
N ALA A 47 -2.64 15.36 8.04
CA ALA A 47 -3.65 14.84 7.12
C ALA A 47 -4.10 15.88 6.06
N GLU A 48 -4.15 17.16 6.40
CA GLU A 48 -4.57 18.24 5.50
C GLU A 48 -3.44 18.72 4.57
N SER A 49 -2.21 18.29 4.80
CA SER A 49 -1.03 18.82 4.11
C SER A 49 -0.65 18.16 2.77
N ASP A 50 -1.58 17.47 2.11
CA ASP A 50 -1.30 16.47 1.06
C ASP A 50 -0.27 15.46 1.58
N ALA A 51 -0.70 14.72 2.61
CA ALA A 51 0.14 13.96 3.54
C ALA A 51 1.03 12.86 2.92
N GLY A 52 0.91 12.58 1.63
CA GLY A 52 1.78 11.61 0.97
C GLY A 52 1.26 11.32 -0.41
N HIS A 53 2.09 11.58 -1.40
CA HIS A 53 2.13 10.73 -2.56
C HIS A 53 3.03 9.55 -2.20
N PHE A 54 2.60 8.32 -2.50
CA PHE A 54 3.48 7.16 -2.45
C PHE A 54 3.68 6.65 -3.86
N ASP A 55 4.94 6.41 -4.20
CA ASP A 55 5.30 5.95 -5.54
C ASP A 55 4.85 4.51 -5.72
N TYR A 56 4.96 3.70 -4.65
CA TYR A 56 4.74 2.28 -4.75
C TYR A 56 4.16 1.64 -3.50
N CYS A 57 3.15 0.78 -3.68
CA CYS A 57 2.61 -0.09 -2.66
C CYS A 57 2.61 -1.54 -3.18
N LYS A 58 3.20 -2.48 -2.44
CA LYS A 58 3.13 -3.91 -2.76
C LYS A 58 2.38 -4.65 -1.67
N ILE A 59 1.32 -5.36 -2.04
CA ILE A 59 0.59 -6.24 -1.14
C ILE A 59 0.85 -7.67 -1.56
N THR A 60 1.45 -8.44 -0.66
CA THR A 60 1.80 -9.84 -0.87
C THR A 60 1.17 -10.70 0.22
N TYR A 61 0.60 -11.82 -0.19
CA TYR A 61 0.14 -12.85 0.73
C TYR A 61 1.05 -14.06 0.64
N TYR A 62 1.61 -14.45 1.77
CA TYR A 62 2.42 -15.66 1.86
C TYR A 62 1.65 -16.76 2.58
N ASP A 63 1.38 -17.83 1.83
CA ASP A 63 0.85 -19.10 2.35
C ASP A 63 1.92 -20.18 2.21
N PHE A 64 3.09 -19.93 2.79
CA PHE A 64 4.13 -20.94 2.83
C PHE A 64 4.12 -21.59 4.20
N PRO A 65 3.95 -22.92 4.28
CA PRO A 65 4.32 -23.66 5.48
C PRO A 65 5.86 -23.72 5.51
N ARG A 66 6.53 -22.61 5.85
CA ARG A 66 7.98 -22.63 6.08
C ARG A 66 8.31 -23.52 7.27
N GLU A 67 7.38 -23.60 8.21
CA GLU A 67 7.33 -24.56 9.31
C GLU A 67 5.87 -25.00 9.49
N LYS A 68 5.62 -26.22 10.00
CA LYS A 68 4.28 -26.87 10.11
C LYS A 68 3.21 -26.06 10.89
N SER A 69 3.52 -24.87 11.38
CA SER A 69 2.64 -24.00 12.16
C SER A 69 2.66 -22.53 11.72
N SER A 70 3.16 -22.19 10.53
CA SER A 70 3.15 -20.79 10.07
C SER A 70 1.74 -20.41 9.62
N GLU A 71 1.07 -19.55 10.37
CA GLU A 71 -0.18 -18.92 9.91
C GLU A 71 0.09 -18.07 8.67
N PRO A 72 -0.89 -17.91 7.76
CA PRO A 72 -0.72 -17.09 6.57
C PRO A 72 -0.45 -15.64 6.98
N VAL A 73 0.49 -14.98 6.30
CA VAL A 73 0.90 -13.60 6.61
C VAL A 73 0.62 -12.68 5.45
N LEU A 74 -0.07 -11.57 5.76
CA LEU A 74 -0.23 -10.45 4.85
C LEU A 74 0.91 -9.46 5.08
N ILE A 75 1.64 -9.16 4.01
CA ILE A 75 2.73 -8.17 4.03
C ILE A 75 2.34 -7.02 3.10
N ILE A 76 2.40 -5.80 3.62
CA ILE A 76 2.17 -4.58 2.86
C ILE A 76 3.45 -3.75 2.89
N HIS A 77 4.04 -3.51 1.73
CA HIS A 77 5.13 -2.57 1.56
C HIS A 77 4.57 -1.26 1.01
N ILE A 78 4.93 -0.13 1.59
CA ILE A 78 4.60 1.20 1.07
C ILE A 78 5.89 2.01 1.01
N ASP A 79 6.43 2.18 -0.20
CA ASP A 79 7.79 2.64 -0.46
C ASP A 79 8.82 1.89 0.41
N GLU A 80 9.51 2.59 1.30
CA GLU A 80 10.54 2.05 2.18
C GLU A 80 9.98 1.37 3.45
N GLU A 81 8.70 1.55 3.75
CA GLU A 81 8.08 1.04 4.96
C GLU A 81 7.47 -0.35 4.71
N THR A 82 7.69 -1.28 5.65
CA THR A 82 7.14 -2.64 5.58
C THR A 82 6.25 -2.91 6.79
N PHE A 83 4.99 -3.26 6.52
CA PHE A 83 4.04 -3.75 7.49
C PHE A 83 3.94 -5.27 7.34
N SER A 84 4.74 -5.98 8.12
CA SER A 84 4.64 -7.44 8.29
C SER A 84 3.75 -7.78 9.49
N GLU A 85 3.36 -9.05 9.62
CA GLU A 85 2.61 -9.57 10.79
C GLU A 85 1.16 -9.08 10.91
N ILE A 86 0.52 -8.73 9.79
CA ILE A 86 -0.91 -8.44 9.81
C ILE A 86 -1.68 -9.75 9.92
N GLU A 87 -2.25 -10.01 11.10
CA GLU A 87 -3.11 -11.15 11.36
C GLU A 87 -4.29 -11.18 10.38
N ILE A 88 -4.47 -12.31 9.71
CA ILE A 88 -5.52 -12.52 8.69
C ILE A 88 -6.79 -13.05 9.38
N THR A 89 -7.14 -12.40 10.48
CA THR A 89 -8.39 -12.59 11.21
C THR A 89 -9.27 -11.36 10.99
N ASN A 90 -10.60 -11.49 11.15
CA ASN A 90 -11.50 -10.34 11.03
C ASN A 90 -11.09 -9.18 11.95
N ASP A 91 -10.63 -9.50 13.18
CA ASP A 91 -10.18 -8.50 14.15
C ASP A 91 -8.82 -7.88 13.77
N GLY A 92 -7.86 -8.70 13.33
CA GLY A 92 -6.54 -8.22 12.86
C GLY A 92 -6.66 -7.27 11.68
N LEU A 93 -7.42 -7.67 10.66
CA LEU A 93 -7.70 -6.86 9.48
C LEU A 93 -8.46 -5.57 9.83
N LYS A 94 -9.45 -5.64 10.73
CA LYS A 94 -10.18 -4.45 11.19
C LYS A 94 -9.27 -3.48 11.94
N ARG A 95 -8.43 -3.95 12.87
CA ARG A 95 -7.46 -3.11 13.58
C ARG A 95 -6.50 -2.44 12.60
N PHE A 96 -6.03 -3.16 11.58
CA PHE A 96 -5.18 -2.58 10.55
C PHE A 96 -5.91 -1.54 9.69
N LEU A 97 -7.18 -1.76 9.34
CA LEU A 97 -8.01 -0.76 8.66
C LEU A 97 -8.21 0.50 9.50
N GLU A 98 -8.43 0.36 10.81
CA GLU A 98 -8.55 1.49 11.72
C GLU A 98 -7.24 2.27 11.82
N PHE A 99 -6.11 1.57 11.96
CA PHE A 99 -4.77 2.17 11.95
C PHE A 99 -4.48 2.92 10.64
N SER A 100 -4.68 2.25 9.50
CA SER A 100 -4.47 2.84 8.17
C SER A 100 -5.39 4.03 7.90
N SER A 101 -6.64 4.02 8.38
CA SER A 101 -7.55 5.15 8.21
C SER A 101 -7.06 6.44 8.89
N ARG A 102 -6.29 6.31 9.98
CA ARG A 102 -5.69 7.44 10.70
C ARG A 102 -4.43 7.97 10.02
N ILE A 103 -3.73 7.14 9.26
CA ILE A 103 -2.43 7.49 8.65
C ILE A 103 -2.58 7.82 7.17
N PHE A 104 -3.48 7.16 6.45
CA PHE A 104 -3.52 7.21 4.99
C PHE A 104 -4.71 7.96 4.40
N LYS A 105 -5.31 8.87 5.18
CA LYS A 105 -6.40 9.71 4.69
C LYS A 105 -5.91 10.63 3.56
N THR A 106 -6.55 10.55 2.39
CA THR A 106 -6.31 11.44 1.23
C THR A 106 -4.92 11.31 0.62
N ILE A 107 -4.44 10.07 0.47
CA ILE A 107 -3.14 9.76 -0.11
C ILE A 107 -3.32 9.29 -1.55
N SER A 108 -2.51 9.83 -2.46
CA SER A 108 -2.41 9.28 -3.81
C SER A 108 -1.32 8.21 -3.86
N MET A 109 -1.59 7.14 -4.59
CA MET A 109 -0.63 6.07 -4.86
C MET A 109 -0.43 5.96 -6.36
N ASN A 110 0.83 6.08 -6.82
CA ASN A 110 1.14 5.94 -8.23
C ASN A 110 0.91 4.48 -8.68
N GLU A 111 1.59 3.51 -8.08
CA GLU A 111 1.38 2.09 -8.37
C GLU A 111 1.03 1.30 -7.10
N VAL A 112 -0.03 0.49 -7.19
CA VAL A 112 -0.30 -0.57 -6.21
C VAL A 112 -0.19 -1.92 -6.90
N ARG A 113 0.78 -2.72 -6.49
CA ARG A 113 1.00 -4.09 -6.96
C ARG A 113 0.39 -5.11 -6.01
N LEU A 114 -0.42 -6.00 -6.58
CA LEU A 114 -1.11 -7.07 -5.86
C LEU A 114 -0.59 -8.45 -6.31
N GLU A 115 -0.03 -9.19 -5.36
CA GLU A 115 0.37 -10.59 -5.51
C GLU A 115 -0.56 -11.45 -4.64
N LEU A 116 -1.67 -11.89 -5.24
CA LEU A 116 -2.73 -12.63 -4.55
C LEU A 116 -2.40 -14.12 -4.52
N ALA A 117 -2.81 -14.83 -3.47
CA ALA A 117 -2.72 -16.29 -3.41
C ALA A 117 -3.99 -16.98 -3.88
N ASP A 118 -3.89 -18.27 -4.16
CA ASP A 118 -5.02 -19.13 -4.59
C ASP A 118 -6.02 -19.38 -3.47
N TYR A 119 -5.56 -19.46 -2.22
CA TYR A 119 -6.37 -19.74 -1.03
C TYR A 119 -7.31 -18.60 -0.64
N ILE A 120 -8.12 -18.81 0.39
CA ILE A 120 -9.12 -17.83 0.87
C ILE A 120 -8.38 -16.56 1.31
N PHE A 121 -8.38 -15.57 0.43
CA PHE A 121 -7.80 -14.26 0.66
C PHE A 121 -8.96 -13.27 0.94
N PRO A 122 -8.87 -12.43 1.98
CA PRO A 122 -9.93 -11.51 2.36
C PRO A 122 -10.04 -10.33 1.37
N LEU A 123 -10.67 -10.54 0.21
CA LEU A 123 -10.81 -9.52 -0.83
C LEU A 123 -11.56 -8.27 -0.34
N ASP A 124 -12.52 -8.42 0.56
CA ASP A 124 -13.25 -7.28 1.14
C ASP A 124 -12.37 -6.38 2.00
N PHE A 125 -11.35 -6.95 2.65
CA PHE A 125 -10.34 -6.15 3.32
C PHE A 125 -9.52 -5.36 2.29
N LEU A 126 -9.06 -5.99 1.21
CA LEU A 126 -8.29 -5.29 0.17
C LEU A 126 -9.09 -4.14 -0.44
N ARG A 127 -10.36 -4.36 -0.78
CA ARG A 127 -11.24 -3.31 -1.30
C ARG A 127 -11.34 -2.14 -0.33
N GLN A 128 -11.57 -2.42 0.95
CA GLN A 128 -11.66 -1.38 1.98
C GLN A 128 -10.35 -0.64 2.19
N PHE A 129 -9.22 -1.36 2.18
CA PHE A 129 -7.89 -0.77 2.31
C PHE A 129 -7.57 0.12 1.12
N LEU A 130 -7.72 -0.39 -0.11
CA LEU A 130 -7.43 0.34 -1.35
C LEU A 130 -8.35 1.54 -1.56
N SER A 131 -9.61 1.49 -1.09
CA SER A 131 -10.53 2.64 -1.14
C SER A 131 -10.08 3.86 -0.33
N LYS A 132 -9.03 3.73 0.48
CA LYS A 132 -8.43 4.86 1.21
C LYS A 132 -7.48 5.69 0.37
N PHE A 133 -7.07 5.17 -0.79
CA PHE A 133 -6.09 5.77 -1.67
C PHE A 133 -6.73 6.20 -2.99
N ASP A 134 -6.21 7.28 -3.56
CA ASP A 134 -6.42 7.59 -4.97
C ASP A 134 -5.33 6.85 -5.77
N VAL A 135 -5.68 5.69 -6.33
CA VAL A 135 -4.74 4.79 -7.00
C VAL A 135 -4.70 5.08 -8.49
N GLU A 136 -3.54 5.50 -9.00
CA GLU A 136 -3.35 5.75 -10.43
C GLU A 136 -3.25 4.44 -11.22
N LEU A 137 -2.38 3.51 -10.81
CA LEU A 137 -2.16 2.23 -11.48
C LEU A 137 -2.34 1.05 -10.51
N LEU A 138 -3.24 0.13 -10.84
CA LEU A 138 -3.36 -1.17 -10.20
C LEU A 138 -2.62 -2.23 -11.02
N SER A 139 -1.54 -2.77 -10.47
CA SER A 139 -0.74 -3.82 -11.09
C SER A 139 -1.03 -5.18 -10.45
N PHE A 140 -1.27 -6.19 -11.28
CA PHE A 140 -1.55 -7.54 -10.84
C PHE A 140 -0.49 -8.50 -11.34
N VAL A 141 -0.07 -9.41 -10.45
CA VAL A 141 0.76 -10.56 -10.81
C VAL A 141 -0.01 -11.82 -10.50
N THR A 142 -0.23 -12.65 -11.52
CA THR A 142 -1.06 -13.85 -11.42
C THR A 142 -0.34 -15.09 -11.90
N TYR A 143 -0.43 -16.16 -11.12
CA TYR A 143 0.16 -17.48 -11.38
C TYR A 143 -0.90 -18.54 -11.70
N SER A 144 -2.17 -18.24 -11.47
CA SER A 144 -3.29 -19.15 -11.70
C SER A 144 -4.54 -18.42 -12.19
N ASP A 145 -5.47 -19.18 -12.76
CA ASP A 145 -6.81 -18.69 -13.13
C ASP A 145 -7.60 -18.16 -11.92
N ILE A 146 -7.39 -18.73 -10.73
CA ILE A 146 -8.05 -18.29 -9.51
C ILE A 146 -7.59 -16.87 -9.15
N GLN A 147 -6.29 -16.61 -9.23
CA GLN A 147 -5.74 -15.26 -8.98
C GLN A 147 -6.21 -14.27 -10.03
N LEU A 148 -6.29 -14.66 -11.29
CA LEU A 148 -6.82 -13.82 -12.36
C LEU A 148 -8.27 -13.38 -12.08
N GLU A 149 -9.14 -14.31 -11.69
CA GLU A 149 -10.52 -13.99 -11.34
C GLU A 149 -10.63 -13.09 -10.10
N LYS A 150 -9.77 -13.31 -9.09
CA LYS A 150 -9.69 -12.40 -7.93
C LYS A 150 -9.27 -11.00 -8.36
N SER A 151 -8.25 -10.86 -9.20
CA SER A 151 -7.80 -9.58 -9.75
C SER A 151 -8.94 -8.87 -10.51
N ARG A 152 -9.67 -9.58 -11.37
CA ARG A 152 -10.86 -9.05 -12.06
C ARG A 152 -11.92 -8.55 -11.08
N SER A 153 -12.17 -9.30 -10.02
CA SER A 153 -13.13 -8.90 -8.99
C SER A 153 -12.72 -7.66 -8.18
N ILE A 154 -11.42 -7.33 -8.14
CA ILE A 154 -10.90 -6.10 -7.53
C ILE A 154 -11.04 -4.95 -8.51
N ILE A 155 -10.66 -5.14 -9.78
CA ILE A 155 -10.71 -4.09 -10.82
C ILE A 155 -12.08 -3.41 -10.89
N VAL A 156 -13.17 -4.17 -10.80
CA VAL A 156 -14.56 -3.64 -10.82
C VAL A 156 -14.80 -2.57 -9.75
N ASN A 157 -14.09 -2.61 -8.62
CA ASN A 157 -14.22 -1.64 -7.54
C ASN A 157 -13.42 -0.34 -7.75
N PHE A 158 -12.51 -0.30 -8.74
CA PHE A 158 -11.59 0.82 -8.97
C PHE A 158 -11.63 1.28 -10.44
N PRO A 159 -12.80 1.67 -10.98
CA PRO A 159 -12.98 1.94 -12.42
C PRO A 159 -12.21 3.16 -12.94
N LYS A 160 -11.66 3.99 -12.06
CA LYS A 160 -10.88 5.19 -12.42
C LYS A 160 -9.39 4.91 -12.57
N SER A 161 -8.90 3.80 -12.02
CA SER A 161 -7.49 3.43 -12.09
C SER A 161 -7.14 2.87 -13.46
N LYS A 162 -5.87 3.03 -13.85
CA LYS A 162 -5.26 2.24 -14.91
C LYS A 162 -4.94 0.84 -14.38
N TYR A 163 -4.75 -0.10 -15.29
CA TYR A 163 -4.51 -1.50 -14.94
C TYR A 163 -3.29 -2.05 -15.67
N SER A 164 -2.48 -2.84 -14.97
CA SER A 164 -1.48 -3.69 -15.61
C SER A 164 -1.59 -5.12 -15.09
N LEU A 165 -1.30 -6.08 -15.95
CA LEU A 165 -1.35 -7.50 -15.62
C LEU A 165 -0.11 -8.22 -16.13
N ARG A 166 0.55 -8.96 -15.24
CA ARG A 166 1.59 -9.92 -15.58
C ARG A 166 1.12 -11.30 -15.17
N THR A 167 0.99 -12.19 -16.14
CA THR A 167 0.63 -13.59 -15.90
C THR A 167 1.80 -14.52 -16.19
N TYR A 168 2.01 -15.50 -15.32
CA TYR A 168 3.01 -16.57 -15.46
C TYR A 168 2.40 -17.92 -15.87
N PHE A 169 1.14 -17.89 -16.30
CA PHE A 169 0.46 -19.00 -16.94
C PHE A 169 -0.19 -18.51 -18.24
N HIS A 170 -0.74 -19.42 -19.05
CA HIS A 170 -1.45 -19.08 -20.28
C HIS A 170 -2.96 -19.17 -20.00
N PRO A 171 -3.65 -18.05 -19.71
CA PRO A 171 -5.10 -18.08 -19.53
C PRO A 171 -5.78 -18.43 -20.84
N GLU A 172 -6.99 -18.97 -20.75
CA GLU A 172 -7.85 -19.15 -21.92
C GLU A 172 -8.03 -17.82 -22.65
N TYR A 173 -8.03 -17.88 -23.98
CA TYR A 173 -8.14 -16.70 -24.84
C TYR A 173 -9.37 -15.84 -24.51
N GLU A 174 -10.52 -16.47 -24.24
CA GLU A 174 -11.76 -15.78 -23.87
C GLU A 174 -11.61 -14.97 -22.58
N ARG A 175 -10.82 -15.46 -21.61
CA ARG A 175 -10.56 -14.75 -20.36
C ARG A 175 -9.73 -13.50 -20.59
N ILE A 176 -8.72 -13.59 -21.46
CA ILE A 176 -7.91 -12.42 -21.84
C ILE A 176 -8.79 -11.36 -22.51
N LEU A 177 -9.67 -11.77 -23.42
CA LEU A 177 -10.60 -10.86 -24.09
C LEU A 177 -11.63 -10.23 -23.14
N SER A 178 -11.91 -10.87 -22.01
CA SER A 178 -12.84 -10.37 -20.99
C SER A 178 -12.21 -9.38 -20.00
N LEU A 179 -10.89 -9.12 -20.13
CA LEU A 179 -10.19 -8.12 -19.33
C LEU A 179 -10.56 -6.70 -19.77
N PRO A 180 -10.65 -5.73 -18.85
CA PRO A 180 -10.76 -4.33 -19.22
C PRO A 180 -9.49 -3.86 -19.94
N PRO A 181 -9.51 -2.68 -20.59
CA PRO A 181 -8.32 -2.10 -21.19
C PRO A 181 -7.16 -2.02 -20.20
N MET A 182 -6.01 -2.58 -20.58
CA MET A 182 -4.79 -2.61 -19.77
C MET A 182 -3.77 -1.63 -20.35
N GLU A 183 -3.03 -0.94 -19.48
CA GLU A 183 -1.86 -0.13 -19.84
C GLU A 183 -0.66 -1.02 -20.22
N ASP A 184 -0.50 -2.15 -19.52
CA ASP A 184 0.52 -3.17 -19.81
C ASP A 184 -0.07 -4.57 -19.56
N LEU A 185 0.02 -5.46 -20.53
CA LEU A 185 -0.36 -6.86 -20.41
C LEU A 185 0.82 -7.73 -20.86
N LYS A 186 1.33 -8.55 -19.95
CA LYS A 186 2.44 -9.49 -20.22
C LYS A 186 2.04 -10.90 -19.87
N ILE A 187 2.18 -11.80 -20.84
CA ILE A 187 2.02 -13.24 -20.68
C ILE A 187 3.42 -13.84 -20.74
N LEU A 188 3.89 -14.37 -19.62
CA LEU A 188 5.25 -14.85 -19.43
C LEU A 188 5.23 -16.38 -19.39
N SER A 189 6.10 -17.00 -20.19
CA SER A 189 6.12 -18.46 -20.40
C SER A 189 6.82 -19.26 -19.29
N ALA A 190 7.39 -18.61 -18.27
CA ALA A 190 8.16 -19.28 -17.22
C ALA A 190 7.85 -18.72 -15.82
N HIS A 191 7.55 -19.62 -14.88
CA HIS A 191 7.51 -19.29 -13.45
C HIS A 191 8.90 -18.80 -13.01
N PRO A 192 9.00 -17.71 -12.22
CA PRO A 192 10.29 -17.19 -11.75
C PRO A 192 11.10 -18.18 -10.88
N GLU A 193 10.52 -19.30 -10.46
CA GLU A 193 11.24 -20.39 -9.78
C GLU A 193 12.22 -21.15 -10.69
N ASN A 194 12.10 -20.98 -12.02
CA ASN A 194 13.07 -21.50 -12.99
C ASN A 194 14.12 -20.45 -13.41
N LEU A 195 14.07 -19.22 -12.86
CA LEU A 195 15.14 -18.26 -13.01
C LEU A 195 16.17 -18.52 -11.90
N PRO A 196 17.47 -18.64 -12.21
CA PRO A 196 18.49 -18.72 -11.17
C PRO A 196 18.32 -17.49 -10.26
N MET A 197 18.13 -17.71 -8.95
CA MET A 197 18.15 -16.64 -7.96
C MET A 197 19.55 -16.01 -7.94
N THR A 198 19.85 -15.13 -8.89
CA THR A 198 20.98 -14.22 -8.77
C THR A 198 20.56 -13.12 -7.83
N SER A 199 21.01 -13.23 -6.58
CA SER A 199 20.71 -12.39 -5.42
C SER A 199 21.22 -10.94 -5.52
N GLU A 200 21.36 -10.36 -6.73
CA GLU A 200 22.12 -9.12 -6.93
C GLU A 200 21.37 -7.91 -7.54
N SER A 201 20.07 -7.96 -7.82
CA SER A 201 19.42 -6.84 -8.55
C SER A 201 18.23 -6.17 -7.88
N PHE A 202 18.23 -6.03 -6.55
CA PHE A 202 17.31 -5.13 -5.84
C PHE A 202 18.05 -4.16 -4.91
N LEU A 203 19.16 -3.59 -5.36
CA LEU A 203 19.70 -2.32 -4.84
C LEU A 203 20.44 -1.59 -5.96
N LYS A 204 19.69 -0.79 -6.74
CA LYS A 204 20.18 0.45 -7.35
C LYS A 204 19.03 1.45 -7.38
#